data_AF-A0A1Y0H297-F1
#
_entry.id   AF-A0A1Y0H297-F1
#
_cell.length_a   1.000
_cell.length_b   1.000
_cell.length_c   1.000
_cell.angle_alpha   90.00
_cell.angle_beta   90.00
_cell.angle_gamma   90.00
#
_symmetry.space_group_name_H-M   'P 1'
#
loop_
_entity.id
_entity.type
_entity.pdbx_description
1 polymer ?
#
loop_
_entity_poly.entity_id
_entity_poly.type
_entity_poly.pdbx_seq_one_letter_code
_entity_poly.pdbx_strand_id
1 'polypeptide(L)'
;MNKILTLGLSASAILAAGVANAYVMIDDFSTGAVNNTITSGTSYTSQNGTMLGGDRIVYMEVLSNAFGLGLSVDTAMGALTINSQSGVLGVSSVNYGLNLTGPSNTAWDDLNFDFSGETAFRVNTLSRDGDLTIVFQVRSSPNNFVAVSKTLTGSSINIPESTVFNFSEFAGVNFSNIDQIYVDFYTSNTGDVAVDSIEAVPEPATMVVLASAALAAAARRRRK
;
A
#
# COMPACT_ATOMS: atom_id res chain seq x y z
N MET A 1 -51.78 45.77 28.98
CA MET A 1 -51.01 44.58 29.39
C MET A 1 -50.48 43.91 28.13
N ASN A 2 -49.21 44.14 27.78
CA ASN A 2 -48.58 43.67 26.55
C ASN A 2 -47.83 42.36 26.82
N LYS A 3 -48.17 41.30 26.09
CA LYS A 3 -47.38 40.05 26.08
C LYS A 3 -46.61 39.99 24.77
N ILE A 4 -45.31 40.28 24.85
CA ILE A 4 -44.33 40.09 23.77
C ILE A 4 -43.94 38.61 23.81
N LEU A 5 -44.26 37.88 22.74
CA LEU A 5 -43.89 36.47 22.55
C LEU A 5 -42.55 36.43 21.80
N THR A 6 -41.47 36.16 22.52
CA THR A 6 -40.13 35.96 21.96
C THR A 6 -39.99 34.50 21.53
N LEU A 7 -40.13 34.24 20.22
CA LEU A 7 -39.87 32.93 19.62
C LEU A 7 -38.35 32.75 19.45
N GLY A 8 -37.73 32.02 20.38
CA GLY A 8 -36.34 31.60 20.30
C GLY A 8 -36.15 30.52 19.24
N LEU A 9 -35.56 30.87 18.10
CA LEU A 9 -35.20 29.93 17.04
C LEU A 9 -33.95 29.15 17.49
N SER A 10 -34.14 27.91 17.95
CA SER A 10 -33.03 27.03 18.35
C SER A 10 -32.30 26.53 17.10
N ALA A 11 -31.18 27.16 16.75
CA ALA A 11 -30.28 26.71 15.70
C ALA A 11 -29.61 25.39 16.13
N SER A 12 -30.20 24.26 15.71
CA SER A 12 -29.55 22.95 15.85
C SER A 12 -28.44 22.84 14.82
N ALA A 13 -27.21 23.12 15.22
CA ALA A 13 -26.01 22.84 14.43
C ALA A 13 -25.90 21.32 14.26
N ILE A 14 -26.29 20.81 13.09
CA ILE A 14 -26.01 19.43 12.70
C ILE A 14 -24.52 19.40 12.37
N LEU A 15 -23.71 18.95 13.33
CA LEU A 15 -22.35 18.50 13.09
C LEU A 15 -22.44 17.32 12.11
N ALA A 16 -22.30 17.59 10.82
CA ALA A 16 -21.99 16.57 9.84
C ALA A 16 -20.57 16.10 10.14
N ALA A 17 -20.45 15.10 11.02
CA ALA A 17 -19.22 14.33 11.14
C ALA A 17 -18.98 13.70 9.77
N GLY A 18 -18.04 14.28 9.01
CA GLY A 18 -17.62 13.73 7.75
C GLY A 18 -17.11 12.32 8.02
N VAL A 19 -17.74 11.33 7.40
CA VAL A 19 -17.19 9.99 7.28
C VAL A 19 -15.94 10.11 6.43
N ALA A 20 -14.81 10.43 7.07
CA ALA A 20 -13.51 10.25 6.46
C ALA A 20 -13.37 8.74 6.23
N ASN A 21 -13.50 8.30 4.99
CA ASN A 21 -13.11 6.95 4.62
C ASN A 21 -11.62 6.87 4.90
N ALA A 22 -11.26 6.18 5.99
CA ALA A 22 -9.89 5.79 6.22
C ALA A 22 -9.53 4.85 5.07
N TYR A 23 -8.54 5.22 4.29
CA TYR A 23 -7.90 4.27 3.39
C TYR A 23 -7.34 3.12 4.23
N VAL A 24 -7.25 1.92 3.66
CA VAL A 24 -6.57 0.81 4.33
C VAL A 24 -5.08 1.01 4.12
N MET A 25 -4.37 1.42 5.17
CA MET A 25 -2.91 1.46 5.15
C MET A 25 -2.38 0.02 5.16
N ILE A 26 -1.62 -0.35 4.13
CA ILE A 26 -0.93 -1.64 4.09
C ILE A 26 0.40 -1.49 4.79
N ASP A 27 1.17 -0.46 4.44
CA ASP A 27 2.46 -0.18 5.08
C ASP A 27 2.86 1.29 4.88
N ASP A 28 3.26 1.94 5.97
CA ASP A 28 3.79 3.32 5.99
C ASP A 28 5.28 3.35 6.39
N PHE A 29 5.91 2.18 6.53
CA PHE A 29 7.31 1.99 6.91
C PHE A 29 7.73 2.71 8.20
N SER A 30 6.77 3.08 9.06
CA SER A 30 7.03 3.77 10.33
C SER A 30 7.56 2.83 11.42
N THR A 31 7.38 1.52 11.23
CA THR A 31 7.83 0.45 12.13
C THR A 31 8.50 -0.69 11.34
N GLY A 32 9.12 -1.64 12.05
CA GLY A 32 9.78 -2.80 11.45
C GLY A 32 11.04 -2.42 10.65
N ALA A 33 12.00 -1.75 11.30
CA ALA A 33 13.20 -1.25 10.65
C ALA A 33 14.03 -2.37 9.98
N VAL A 34 14.39 -2.16 8.72
CA VAL A 34 15.35 -2.96 7.96
C VAL A 34 16.54 -2.09 7.60
N ASN A 35 17.73 -2.68 7.66
CA ASN A 35 18.95 -2.15 7.07
C ASN A 35 19.73 -3.37 6.59
N ASN A 36 19.70 -3.61 5.29
CA ASN A 36 20.30 -4.79 4.71
C ASN A 36 20.99 -4.45 3.38
N THR A 37 22.18 -5.00 3.18
CA THR A 37 22.94 -4.84 1.95
C THR A 37 23.47 -6.19 1.53
N ILE A 38 23.23 -6.56 0.26
CA ILE A 38 23.81 -7.75 -0.35
C ILE A 38 24.58 -7.39 -1.61
N THR A 39 25.62 -8.16 -1.90
CA THR A 39 26.43 -8.02 -3.12
C THR A 39 26.21 -9.20 -4.08
N SER A 40 25.55 -10.27 -3.63
CA SER A 40 25.23 -11.45 -4.45
C SER A 40 24.11 -12.28 -3.79
N GLY A 41 23.47 -13.14 -4.57
CA GLY A 41 22.48 -14.11 -4.07
C GLY A 41 21.18 -13.46 -3.62
N THR A 42 20.53 -14.08 -2.63
CA THR A 42 19.24 -13.64 -2.07
C THR A 42 19.35 -13.38 -0.57
N SER A 43 18.46 -12.51 -0.07
CA SER A 43 18.28 -12.28 1.37
C SER A 43 16.81 -12.14 1.71
N TYR A 44 16.46 -12.63 2.90
CA TYR A 44 15.12 -12.53 3.48
C TYR A 44 15.23 -11.98 4.89
N THR A 45 14.45 -10.93 5.18
CA THR A 45 14.40 -10.32 6.50
C THR A 45 12.93 -10.13 6.88
N SER A 46 12.47 -10.84 7.92
CA SER A 46 11.15 -10.58 8.51
C SER A 46 11.26 -9.52 9.60
N GLN A 47 10.29 -8.60 9.64
CA GLN A 47 10.16 -7.57 10.65
C GLN A 47 8.71 -7.48 11.10
N ASN A 48 8.51 -7.38 12.42
CA ASN A 48 7.20 -7.11 13.00
C ASN A 48 6.95 -5.60 13.06
N GLY A 49 5.70 -5.19 12.93
CA GLY A 49 5.32 -3.78 12.96
C GLY A 49 3.82 -3.53 12.94
N THR A 50 3.46 -2.34 12.45
CA THR A 50 2.10 -1.82 12.32
C THR A 50 1.54 -1.99 10.92
N MET A 51 2.30 -2.58 9.99
CA MET A 51 1.81 -2.95 8.66
C MET A 51 0.69 -3.99 8.74
N LEU A 52 -0.05 -4.12 7.65
CA LEU A 52 -1.09 -5.12 7.50
C LEU A 52 -0.53 -6.53 7.70
N GLY A 53 -1.20 -7.32 8.55
CA GLY A 53 -0.75 -8.65 8.97
C GLY A 53 0.15 -8.64 10.22
N GLY A 54 0.72 -7.49 10.58
CA GLY A 54 1.60 -7.34 11.76
C GLY A 54 3.07 -7.63 11.49
N ASP A 55 3.41 -8.14 10.31
CA ASP A 55 4.77 -8.37 9.87
C ASP A 55 4.95 -8.13 8.36
N ARG A 56 6.21 -7.91 7.97
CA ARG A 56 6.65 -7.74 6.59
C ARG A 56 7.89 -8.59 6.36
N ILE A 57 7.94 -9.30 5.24
CA ILE A 57 9.18 -9.89 4.72
C ILE A 57 9.76 -8.96 3.65
N VAL A 58 10.99 -8.53 3.87
CA VAL A 58 11.82 -7.89 2.84
C VAL A 58 12.63 -8.97 2.14
N TYR A 59 12.46 -9.07 0.83
CA TYR A 59 13.26 -9.92 -0.05
C TYR A 59 14.18 -9.08 -0.92
N MET A 60 15.41 -9.55 -1.13
CA MET A 60 16.38 -8.93 -2.02
C MET A 60 17.04 -10.02 -2.87
N GLU A 61 17.28 -9.73 -4.14
CA GLU A 61 18.05 -10.60 -5.05
C GLU A 61 18.94 -9.77 -5.96
N VAL A 62 20.21 -10.17 -6.04
CA VAL A 62 21.15 -9.64 -7.03
C VAL A 62 21.15 -10.54 -8.25
N LEU A 63 20.56 -10.07 -9.35
CA LEU A 63 20.47 -10.78 -10.63
C LEU A 63 21.79 -10.69 -11.43
N SER A 64 22.47 -9.53 -11.34
CA SER A 64 23.78 -9.30 -11.96
C SER A 64 24.54 -8.22 -11.22
N ASN A 65 25.85 -8.44 -10.99
CA ASN A 65 26.71 -7.49 -10.30
C ASN A 65 28.19 -7.75 -10.64
N ALA A 66 28.67 -7.19 -11.74
CA ALA A 66 30.04 -7.45 -12.24
C ALA A 66 31.14 -6.87 -11.32
N PHE A 67 30.80 -5.92 -10.46
CA PHE A 67 31.76 -5.13 -9.68
C PHE A 67 31.71 -5.43 -8.18
N GLY A 68 30.84 -6.34 -7.73
CA GLY A 68 30.68 -6.66 -6.30
C GLY A 68 30.11 -5.51 -5.47
N LEU A 69 29.32 -4.64 -6.10
CA LEU A 69 28.67 -3.48 -5.49
C LEU A 69 27.39 -3.86 -4.73
N GLY A 70 26.89 -2.99 -3.87
CA GLY A 70 25.74 -3.27 -3.00
C GLY A 70 24.39 -3.01 -3.67
N LEU A 71 23.45 -3.94 -3.48
CA LEU A 71 22.01 -3.67 -3.43
C LEU A 71 21.64 -3.50 -1.97
N SER A 72 21.05 -2.36 -1.60
CA SER A 72 20.66 -2.07 -0.22
C SER A 72 19.17 -1.78 -0.12
N VAL A 73 18.56 -2.25 0.97
CA VAL A 73 17.20 -1.90 1.37
C VAL A 73 17.23 -1.41 2.81
N ASP A 74 16.64 -0.24 3.01
CA ASP A 74 16.50 0.39 4.32
C ASP A 74 15.04 0.81 4.53
N THR A 75 14.54 0.71 5.76
CA THR A 75 13.28 1.35 6.13
C THR A 75 13.53 2.27 7.32
N ALA A 76 13.46 3.57 7.09
CA ALA A 76 13.74 4.58 8.10
C ALA A 76 12.85 5.80 7.88
N MET A 77 12.47 6.46 8.99
CA MET A 77 11.71 7.71 8.96
C MET A 77 10.36 7.62 8.21
N GLY A 78 9.71 6.46 8.19
CA GLY A 78 8.43 6.28 7.49
C GLY A 78 8.57 6.13 5.98
N ALA A 79 9.72 5.63 5.49
CA ALA A 79 9.89 5.32 4.09
C ALA A 79 10.73 4.04 3.92
N LEU A 80 10.50 3.33 2.81
CA LEU A 80 11.36 2.27 2.29
C LEU A 80 12.28 2.88 1.24
N THR A 81 13.59 2.75 1.40
CA THR A 81 14.57 3.15 0.39
C THR A 81 15.28 1.92 -0.15
N ILE A 82 15.37 1.84 -1.47
CA ILE A 82 16.13 0.82 -2.19
C ILE A 82 17.23 1.56 -2.94
N ASN A 83 18.48 1.13 -2.75
CA ASN A 83 19.65 1.68 -3.43
C ASN A 83 20.34 0.58 -4.22
N SER A 84 20.33 0.71 -5.54
CA SER A 84 21.08 -0.18 -6.44
C SER A 84 22.26 0.58 -7.03
N GLN A 85 23.45 0.28 -6.52
CA GLN A 85 24.69 0.90 -7.00
C GLN A 85 24.92 0.64 -8.49
N SER A 86 25.70 1.50 -9.14
CA SER A 86 25.86 1.46 -10.59
C SER A 86 26.48 0.14 -11.07
N GLY A 87 25.79 -0.58 -11.95
CA GLY A 87 26.20 -1.91 -12.42
C GLY A 87 25.61 -3.07 -11.62
N VAL A 88 24.67 -2.80 -10.72
CA VAL A 88 23.88 -3.79 -9.99
C VAL A 88 22.47 -3.84 -10.60
N LEU A 89 22.11 -5.01 -11.11
CA LEU A 89 20.74 -5.36 -11.44
C LEU A 89 20.20 -6.25 -10.33
N GLY A 90 19.11 -5.82 -9.70
CA GLY A 90 18.50 -6.58 -8.63
C GLY A 90 16.99 -6.35 -8.54
N VAL A 91 16.36 -7.17 -7.71
CA VAL A 91 14.98 -6.95 -7.27
C VAL A 91 14.96 -6.78 -5.77
N SER A 92 14.12 -5.88 -5.29
CA SER A 92 13.76 -5.78 -3.88
C SER A 92 12.26 -5.93 -3.76
N SER A 93 11.78 -6.56 -2.70
CA SER A 93 10.36 -6.86 -2.56
C SER A 93 9.93 -6.76 -1.11
N VAL A 94 8.71 -6.29 -0.90
CA VAL A 94 8.03 -6.29 0.40
C VAL A 94 6.79 -7.15 0.31
N ASN A 95 6.69 -8.11 1.24
CA ASN A 95 5.68 -9.15 1.21
C ASN A 95 4.94 -9.23 2.54
N TYR A 96 3.64 -9.48 2.45
CA TYR A 96 2.71 -9.55 3.58
C TYR A 96 1.92 -10.86 3.52
N GLY A 97 1.59 -11.43 4.67
CA GLY A 97 0.95 -12.75 4.75
C GLY A 97 1.91 -13.92 4.59
N LEU A 98 3.10 -13.81 5.20
CA LEU A 98 4.12 -14.83 5.13
C LEU A 98 4.79 -14.96 6.48
N ASN A 99 5.14 -16.18 6.86
CA ASN A 99 5.91 -16.43 8.07
C ASN A 99 7.23 -17.13 7.71
N LEU A 100 8.36 -16.59 8.15
CA LEU A 100 9.64 -17.27 7.99
C LEU A 100 9.78 -18.39 9.03
N THR A 101 9.67 -19.64 8.58
CA THR A 101 9.95 -20.84 9.41
C THR A 101 11.41 -21.30 9.31
N GLY A 102 12.33 -20.38 9.04
CA GLY A 102 13.76 -20.63 8.90
C GLY A 102 14.45 -19.66 7.93
N PRO A 103 15.77 -19.79 7.74
CA PRO A 103 16.57 -18.85 6.94
C PRO A 103 16.24 -18.84 5.44
N SER A 104 15.42 -19.77 4.96
CA SER A 104 15.04 -19.89 3.54
C SER A 104 13.65 -20.52 3.33
N ASN A 105 12.85 -20.67 4.39
CA ASN A 105 11.55 -21.34 4.30
C ASN A 105 10.43 -20.37 4.66
N THR A 106 9.70 -19.90 3.65
CA THR A 106 8.46 -19.14 3.84
C THR A 106 7.33 -20.13 4.04
N ALA A 107 6.87 -20.27 5.28
CA ALA A 107 5.56 -20.85 5.52
C ALA A 107 4.50 -19.80 5.17
N TRP A 108 3.35 -20.29 4.73
CA TRP A 108 2.25 -19.43 4.35
C TRP A 108 1.48 -19.06 5.61
N ASP A 109 1.29 -17.77 5.83
CA ASP A 109 0.45 -17.24 6.91
C ASP A 109 -0.58 -16.32 6.26
N ASP A 110 -1.80 -16.81 6.07
CA ASP A 110 -2.78 -16.09 5.27
C ASP A 110 -3.23 -14.81 6.01
N LEU A 111 -3.13 -13.65 5.36
CA LEU A 111 -3.67 -12.37 5.85
C LEU A 111 -5.17 -12.47 6.14
N ASN A 112 -5.91 -13.23 5.33
CA ASN A 112 -7.37 -13.34 5.35
C ASN A 112 -8.07 -11.97 5.41
N PHE A 113 -7.55 -10.99 4.67
CA PHE A 113 -8.04 -9.61 4.72
C PHE A 113 -9.10 -9.35 3.65
N ASP A 114 -10.16 -8.62 4.04
CA ASP A 114 -11.26 -8.22 3.16
C ASP A 114 -11.02 -6.81 2.60
N PHE A 115 -10.64 -6.74 1.32
CA PHE A 115 -10.52 -5.50 0.54
C PHE A 115 -11.77 -5.20 -0.30
N SER A 116 -12.92 -5.83 -0.04
CA SER A 116 -14.13 -5.62 -0.85
C SER A 116 -14.71 -4.21 -0.78
N GLY A 117 -14.27 -3.40 0.19
CA GLY A 117 -14.56 -1.95 0.27
C GLY A 117 -13.69 -1.07 -0.62
N GLU A 118 -12.64 -1.65 -1.23
CA GLU A 118 -11.59 -0.92 -1.95
C GLU A 118 -11.64 -1.20 -3.46
N THR A 119 -11.02 -0.32 -4.26
CA THR A 119 -11.03 -0.40 -5.73
C THR A 119 -9.66 -0.58 -6.36
N ALA A 120 -8.60 -0.26 -5.64
CA ALA A 120 -7.25 -0.30 -6.15
C ALA A 120 -6.24 -0.40 -5.01
N PHE A 121 -5.04 -0.85 -5.33
CA PHE A 121 -3.85 -0.57 -4.53
C PHE A 121 -3.16 0.69 -5.03
N ARG A 122 -2.44 1.37 -4.16
CA ARG A 122 -1.58 2.50 -4.51
C ARG A 122 -0.22 2.35 -3.83
N VAL A 123 0.82 2.57 -4.62
CA VAL A 123 2.19 2.74 -4.14
C VAL A 123 2.55 4.21 -4.30
N ASN A 124 2.89 4.86 -3.19
CA ASN A 124 3.34 6.25 -3.18
C ASN A 124 4.87 6.27 -3.14
N THR A 125 5.48 6.88 -4.14
CA THR A 125 6.93 7.00 -4.28
C THR A 125 7.32 8.44 -4.00
N LEU A 126 8.30 8.68 -3.12
CA LEU A 126 8.84 10.01 -2.79
C LEU A 126 9.84 10.49 -3.84
N SER A 127 10.71 9.58 -4.28
CA SER A 127 11.71 9.87 -5.29
C SER A 127 12.19 8.60 -6.00
N ARG A 128 12.70 8.77 -7.22
CA ARG A 128 13.47 7.73 -7.92
C ARG A 128 14.51 8.31 -8.87
N ASP A 129 15.64 7.65 -8.99
CA ASP A 129 16.71 7.96 -9.94
C ASP A 129 16.79 6.90 -11.05
N GLY A 130 15.86 6.99 -11.99
CA GLY A 130 15.79 6.12 -13.16
C GLY A 130 14.48 5.34 -13.28
N ASP A 131 14.44 4.49 -14.31
CA ASP A 131 13.29 3.65 -14.60
C ASP A 131 13.05 2.67 -13.46
N LEU A 132 11.78 2.52 -13.08
CA LEU A 132 11.33 1.61 -12.03
C LEU A 132 10.16 0.79 -12.56
N THR A 133 10.27 -0.53 -12.48
CA THR A 133 9.11 -1.41 -12.70
C THR A 133 8.62 -1.92 -11.36
N ILE A 134 7.35 -1.65 -11.07
CA ILE A 134 6.66 -2.13 -9.88
C ILE A 134 5.76 -3.28 -10.31
N VAL A 135 5.95 -4.45 -9.70
CA VAL A 135 5.07 -5.60 -9.89
C VAL A 135 4.30 -5.81 -8.59
N PHE A 136 2.99 -5.68 -8.68
CA PHE A 136 2.08 -5.91 -7.57
C PHE A 136 1.45 -7.29 -7.78
N GLN A 137 1.62 -8.19 -6.81
CA GLN A 137 1.05 -9.53 -6.86
C GLN A 137 0.15 -9.77 -5.67
N VAL A 138 -0.96 -10.46 -5.90
CA VAL A 138 -1.89 -10.84 -4.85
C VAL A 138 -2.30 -12.29 -4.97
N ARG A 139 -2.63 -12.89 -3.84
CA ARG A 139 -3.18 -14.24 -3.74
C ARG A 139 -4.47 -14.22 -2.95
N SER A 140 -5.50 -14.90 -3.47
CA SER A 140 -6.80 -15.10 -2.81
C SER A 140 -7.22 -16.58 -2.75
N SER A 141 -6.33 -17.47 -3.21
CA SER A 141 -6.53 -18.91 -3.18
C SER A 141 -5.19 -19.64 -3.11
N PRO A 142 -5.14 -20.88 -2.59
CA PRO A 142 -3.89 -21.61 -2.48
C PRO A 142 -3.20 -21.80 -3.84
N ASN A 143 -1.91 -21.44 -3.90
CA ASN A 143 -0.99 -21.67 -5.02
C ASN A 143 -1.14 -20.79 -6.27
N ASN A 144 -1.99 -19.76 -6.29
CA ASN A 144 -2.10 -18.90 -7.48
C ASN A 144 -1.96 -17.41 -7.17
N PHE A 145 -0.84 -16.83 -7.59
CA PHE A 145 -0.65 -15.38 -7.61
C PHE A 145 -1.14 -14.79 -8.93
N VAL A 146 -1.78 -13.63 -8.84
CA VAL A 146 -2.09 -12.79 -10.00
C VAL A 146 -1.26 -11.52 -9.87
N ALA A 147 -0.48 -11.22 -10.90
CA ALA A 147 0.46 -10.12 -10.92
C ALA A 147 0.07 -9.06 -11.96
N VAL A 148 0.23 -7.78 -11.60
CA VAL A 148 0.08 -6.63 -12.49
C VAL A 148 1.37 -5.83 -12.42
N SER A 149 1.91 -5.44 -13.57
CA SER A 149 3.18 -4.70 -13.68
C SER A 149 2.97 -3.31 -14.25
N LYS A 150 3.62 -2.30 -13.67
CA LYS A 150 3.65 -0.93 -14.17
C LYS A 150 5.08 -0.41 -14.18
N THR A 151 5.50 0.11 -15.32
CA THR A 151 6.82 0.73 -15.49
C THR A 151 6.70 2.25 -15.48
N LEU A 152 7.44 2.88 -14.58
CA LEU A 152 7.65 4.31 -14.50
C LEU A 152 8.96 4.63 -15.21
N THR A 153 8.93 5.50 -16.21
CA THR A 153 10.12 5.87 -17.00
C THR A 153 10.70 7.21 -16.57
N GLY A 154 11.99 7.43 -16.83
CA GLY A 154 12.73 8.65 -16.49
C GLY A 154 13.18 8.70 -15.04
N SER A 155 13.51 9.87 -14.52
CA SER A 155 13.77 10.07 -13.08
C SER A 155 12.73 11.01 -12.48
N SER A 156 12.45 10.85 -11.20
CA SER A 156 11.53 11.69 -10.42
C SER A 156 12.20 12.06 -9.11
N ILE A 157 13.18 12.96 -9.16
CA ILE A 157 13.96 13.34 -7.98
C ILE A 157 13.20 14.41 -7.20
N ASN A 158 12.83 14.12 -5.95
CA ASN A 158 12.06 14.99 -5.06
C ASN A 158 10.68 15.40 -5.59
N ILE A 159 10.08 14.58 -6.46
CA ILE A 159 8.73 14.78 -6.97
C ILE A 159 7.94 13.52 -6.61
N PRO A 160 7.12 13.58 -5.55
CA PRO A 160 6.29 12.46 -5.17
C PRO A 160 5.31 12.07 -6.29
N GLU A 161 5.15 10.78 -6.51
CA GLU A 161 4.25 10.21 -7.51
C GLU A 161 3.50 9.01 -6.94
N SER A 162 2.31 8.74 -7.48
CA SER A 162 1.47 7.62 -7.06
C SER A 162 1.24 6.67 -8.23
N THR A 163 1.52 5.39 -8.01
CA THR A 163 1.21 4.32 -8.96
C THR A 163 0.00 3.53 -8.45
N VAL A 164 -1.09 3.57 -9.20
CA VAL A 164 -2.36 2.91 -8.82
C VAL A 164 -2.54 1.63 -9.61
N PHE A 165 -2.90 0.53 -8.94
CA PHE A 165 -3.20 -0.79 -9.52
C PHE A 165 -4.69 -1.12 -9.25
N ASN A 166 -5.53 -0.99 -10.27
CA ASN A 166 -6.97 -1.22 -10.12
C ASN A 166 -7.24 -2.71 -9.92
N PHE A 167 -8.18 -3.04 -9.04
CA PHE A 167 -8.56 -4.43 -8.78
C PHE A 167 -9.07 -5.17 -10.03
N SER A 168 -9.65 -4.43 -10.98
CA SER A 168 -10.06 -4.98 -12.29
C SER A 168 -8.90 -5.48 -13.16
N GLU A 169 -7.65 -5.07 -12.88
CA GLU A 169 -6.45 -5.56 -13.56
C GLU A 169 -6.05 -6.97 -13.07
N PHE A 170 -6.55 -7.41 -11.90
CA PHE A 170 -6.24 -8.69 -11.28
C PHE A 170 -7.32 -9.74 -11.58
N ALA A 171 -7.32 -10.25 -12.81
CA ALA A 171 -8.34 -11.19 -13.26
C ALA A 171 -8.42 -12.46 -12.38
N GLY A 172 -9.63 -12.79 -11.92
CA GLY A 172 -9.90 -14.00 -11.14
C GLY A 172 -9.56 -13.92 -9.64
N VAL A 173 -9.13 -12.75 -9.15
CA VAL A 173 -8.86 -12.55 -7.71
C VAL A 173 -10.15 -12.27 -6.95
N ASN A 174 -10.32 -12.93 -5.80
CA ASN A 174 -11.37 -12.60 -4.84
C ASN A 174 -10.86 -11.65 -3.76
N PHE A 175 -11.16 -10.35 -3.88
CA PHE A 175 -10.69 -9.33 -2.94
C PHE A 175 -11.38 -9.36 -1.57
N SER A 176 -12.41 -10.19 -1.36
CA SER A 176 -12.98 -10.36 -0.01
C SER A 176 -12.18 -11.30 0.90
N ASN A 177 -11.18 -12.00 0.35
CA ASN A 177 -10.27 -12.85 1.11
C ASN A 177 -8.90 -12.87 0.44
N ILE A 178 -8.10 -11.84 0.71
CA ILE A 178 -6.70 -11.79 0.28
C ILE A 178 -5.83 -12.48 1.33
N ASP A 179 -5.06 -13.46 0.87
CA ASP A 179 -4.14 -14.24 1.69
C ASP A 179 -2.75 -13.60 1.72
N GLN A 180 -2.26 -13.08 0.58
CA GLN A 180 -0.90 -12.57 0.45
C GLN A 180 -0.81 -11.40 -0.52
N ILE A 181 0.14 -10.50 -0.25
CA ILE A 181 0.45 -9.33 -1.07
C ILE A 181 1.97 -9.25 -1.25
N TYR A 182 2.43 -9.14 -2.49
CA TYR A 182 3.84 -8.99 -2.85
C TYR A 182 3.98 -7.72 -3.67
N VAL A 183 4.99 -6.91 -3.37
CA VAL A 183 5.29 -5.70 -4.14
C VAL A 183 6.77 -5.70 -4.48
N ASP A 184 7.06 -6.05 -5.73
CA ASP A 184 8.43 -6.12 -6.23
C ASP A 184 8.81 -4.83 -6.94
N PHE A 185 10.03 -4.38 -6.67
CA PHE A 185 10.66 -3.21 -7.23
C PHE A 185 11.87 -3.65 -8.05
N TYR A 186 11.73 -3.58 -9.37
CA TYR A 186 12.81 -3.79 -10.32
C TYR A 186 13.42 -2.44 -10.66
N THR A 187 14.57 -2.15 -10.07
CA THR A 187 15.41 -1.02 -10.49
C THR A 187 16.17 -1.40 -11.75
N SER A 188 16.48 -0.43 -12.60
CA SER A 188 17.41 -0.65 -13.70
C SER A 188 18.82 -0.98 -13.19
N ASN A 189 19.80 -1.14 -14.09
CA ASN A 189 21.21 -1.42 -13.73
C ASN A 189 21.87 -0.34 -12.84
N THR A 190 21.17 0.76 -12.63
CA THR A 190 21.43 1.80 -11.63
C THR A 190 20.06 2.27 -11.14
N GLY A 191 19.85 2.47 -9.84
CA GLY A 191 18.61 3.11 -9.42
C GLY A 191 18.40 3.17 -7.93
N ASP A 192 18.07 4.36 -7.47
CA ASP A 192 17.61 4.61 -6.11
C ASP A 192 16.12 4.88 -6.16
N VAL A 193 15.35 4.32 -5.23
CA VAL A 193 13.93 4.62 -5.05
C VAL A 193 13.62 4.79 -3.57
N ALA A 194 12.79 5.78 -3.25
CA ALA A 194 12.20 5.96 -1.94
C ALA A 194 10.67 5.82 -2.06
N VAL A 195 10.10 4.87 -1.33
CA VAL A 195 8.67 4.57 -1.26
C VAL A 195 8.15 5.09 0.07
N ASP A 196 7.11 5.92 0.01
CA ASP A 196 6.44 6.51 1.17
C ASP A 196 5.51 5.50 1.83
N SER A 197 4.64 4.88 1.04
CA SER A 197 3.58 4.03 1.57
C SER A 197 3.00 3.10 0.52
N ILE A 198 2.33 2.06 1.01
CA ILE A 198 1.48 1.16 0.24
C ILE A 198 0.10 1.16 0.90
N GLU A 199 -0.95 1.41 0.12
CA GLU A 199 -2.31 1.55 0.64
C GLU A 199 -3.34 0.94 -0.33
N ALA A 200 -4.54 0.64 0.17
CA ALA A 200 -5.69 0.36 -0.67
C ALA A 200 -6.64 1.57 -0.70
N VAL A 201 -7.19 1.84 -1.89
CA VAL A 201 -7.93 3.05 -2.22
C VAL A 201 -9.45 2.77 -2.20
N PRO A 202 -10.23 3.50 -1.39
CA PRO A 202 -11.67 3.31 -1.29
C PRO A 202 -12.43 3.78 -2.52
N GLU A 203 -13.64 3.22 -2.72
CA GLU A 203 -14.52 3.65 -3.79
C GLU A 203 -14.93 5.13 -3.62
N PRO A 204 -14.65 6.02 -4.59
CA PRO A 204 -14.99 7.44 -4.46
C PRO A 204 -16.50 7.72 -4.45
N ALA A 205 -17.31 6.90 -5.12
CA ALA A 205 -18.69 7.23 -5.48
C ALA A 205 -19.74 6.67 -4.50
N THR A 206 -19.55 5.45 -4.02
CA THR A 206 -20.56 4.71 -3.26
C THR A 206 -20.87 5.38 -1.92
N MET A 207 -19.87 6.03 -1.33
CA MET A 207 -20.00 6.75 -0.07
C MET A 207 -20.76 8.07 -0.18
N VAL A 208 -20.58 8.80 -1.29
CA VAL A 208 -21.36 10.02 -1.55
C VAL A 208 -22.84 9.66 -1.75
N VAL A 209 -23.11 8.57 -2.45
CA VAL A 209 -24.49 8.10 -2.69
C VAL A 209 -25.14 7.62 -1.39
N LEU A 210 -24.44 6.84 -0.56
CA LEU A 210 -24.98 6.38 0.71
C LEU A 210 -25.23 7.54 1.68
N ALA A 211 -24.29 8.48 1.79
CA ALA A 211 -24.43 9.68 2.62
C ALA A 211 -25.60 10.56 2.16
N SER A 212 -25.74 10.78 0.85
CA SER A 212 -26.84 11.57 0.30
C SER A 212 -28.20 10.88 0.47
N ALA A 213 -28.28 9.55 0.31
CA ALA A 213 -29.49 8.78 0.56
C ALA A 213 -29.90 8.82 2.05
N ALA A 214 -28.95 8.69 2.97
CA ALA A 214 -29.20 8.78 4.41
C ALA A 214 -29.69 10.18 4.81
N LEU A 215 -29.07 11.24 4.28
CA LEU A 215 -29.52 12.62 4.48
C LEU A 215 -30.93 12.86 3.93
N ALA A 216 -31.23 12.34 2.74
CA ALA A 216 -32.55 12.44 2.14
C ALA A 216 -33.63 11.72 2.98
N ALA A 217 -33.33 10.52 3.49
CA ALA A 217 -34.23 9.77 4.36
C ALA A 217 -34.48 10.49 5.71
N ALA A 218 -33.43 11.05 6.32
CA ALA A 218 -33.55 11.82 7.56
C ALA A 218 -34.35 13.11 7.37
N ALA A 219 -34.12 13.84 6.26
CA ALA A 219 -34.89 15.03 5.92
C ALA A 219 -36.38 14.72 5.70
N ARG A 220 -36.70 13.56 5.11
CA ARG A 220 -38.09 13.13 4.90
C ARG A 220 -38.81 12.81 6.20
N ARG A 221 -38.14 12.22 7.19
CA ARG A 221 -38.73 11.93 8.51
C ARG A 221 -39.08 13.20 9.29
N ARG A 222 -38.32 14.29 9.11
CA ARG A 222 -38.61 15.57 9.79
C ARG A 222 -39.79 16.35 9.20
N ARG A 223 -40.32 15.92 8.05
CA ARG A 223 -41.47 16.57 7.38
C ARG A 223 -42.80 15.87 7.65
N LYS A 224 -42.80 14.72 8.33
CA LYS A 224 -44.01 14.05 8.83
C LYS A 224 -44.18 14.38 10.30
#